data_AF-E7MNI7-F1
#
_entry.id   AF-E7MNI7-F1
#
_cell.length_a   1.000
_cell.length_b   1.000
_cell.length_c   1.000
_cell.angle_alpha   90.00
_cell.angle_beta   90.00
_cell.angle_gamma   90.00
#
_symmetry.space_group_name_H-M   'P 1'
#
loop_
_entity.id
_entity.type
_entity.pdbx_description
1 polymer ?
#
loop_
_entity_poly.entity_id
_entity_poly.type
_entity_poly.pdbx_seq_one_letter_code
_entity_poly.pdbx_strand_id
1 'polypeptide(L)' 'MNSKEESILLQSEFIDCQKIFTAIGDETRQYLISVMIMEKCDGFRVIDIAKRQHYHVLQFHIICRY' A
#
# COMPACT_ATOMS: atom_id res chain seq x y z
N MET A 1 -24.79 -23.55 -8.45
CA MET A 1 -23.84 -22.49 -8.83
C MET A 1 -22.58 -23.19 -9.32
N ASN A 2 -22.12 -22.88 -10.54
CA ASN A 2 -21.02 -23.59 -11.18
C ASN A 2 -19.68 -22.96 -10.73
N SER A 3 -18.95 -23.66 -9.87
CA SER A 3 -17.66 -23.21 -9.30
C SER A 3 -16.64 -22.72 -10.34
N LYS A 4 -16.72 -23.23 -11.57
CA LYS A 4 -15.83 -22.79 -12.66
C LYS A 4 -16.20 -21.42 -13.22
N GLU A 5 -17.49 -21.11 -13.30
CA GLU A 5 -17.98 -19.80 -13.73
C GLU A 5 -17.63 -18.73 -12.70
N GLU A 6 -17.74 -19.05 -11.41
CA GLU A 6 -17.32 -18.16 -10.31
C GLU A 6 -15.82 -17.83 -10.37
N SER A 7 -14.98 -18.82 -10.68
CA SER A 7 -13.54 -18.62 -10.80
C SER A 7 -13.17 -17.71 -11.97
N ILE A 8 -13.88 -17.82 -13.10
CA ILE A 8 -13.68 -16.97 -14.28
C ILE A 8 -14.11 -15.52 -13.98
N LEU A 9 -15.26 -15.36 -13.32
CA LEU A 9 -15.74 -14.05 -12.91
C LEU A 9 -14.75 -13.36 -11.97
N LEU A 10 -14.29 -14.07 -10.94
CA LEU A 10 -13.29 -13.56 -10.00
C LEU A 10 -11.98 -13.18 -10.70
N GLN A 11 -11.51 -13.99 -11.66
CA GLN A 11 -10.32 -13.65 -12.43
C GLN A 11 -10.50 -12.34 -13.21
N SER A 12 -11.67 -12.14 -13.84
CA SER A 12 -11.97 -10.90 -14.55
C SER A 12 -11.95 -9.70 -13.60
N GLU A 13 -12.66 -9.79 -12.48
CA GLU A 13 -12.71 -8.72 -11.47
C GLU A 13 -11.32 -8.39 -10.90
N PHE A 14 -10.48 -9.41 -10.71
CA PHE A 14 -9.11 -9.23 -10.26
C PHE A 14 -8.26 -8.48 -11.28
N ILE A 15 -8.37 -8.83 -12.57
CA ILE A 15 -7.66 -8.14 -13.66
C ILE A 15 -8.10 -6.68 -13.72
N ASP A 16 -9.40 -6.41 -13.58
CA ASP A 16 -9.94 -5.05 -13.57
C ASP A 16 -9.37 -4.22 -12.41
N CYS A 17 -9.15 -4.85 -11.26
CA CYS A 17 -8.54 -4.23 -10.09
C CYS A 17 -7.01 -4.16 -10.12
N GLN A 18 -6.35 -4.79 -11.09
CA GLN A 18 -4.89 -4.94 -11.12
C GLN A 18 -4.16 -3.59 -11.02
N LYS A 19 -4.67 -2.54 -11.67
CA LYS A 19 -4.08 -1.19 -11.60
C LYS A 19 -4.07 -0.64 -10.18
N ILE A 20 -5.14 -0.83 -9.42
CA ILE A 20 -5.25 -0.38 -8.03
C ILE A 20 -4.34 -1.22 -7.14
N PHE A 21 -4.34 -2.55 -7.33
CA PHE A 21 -3.45 -3.43 -6.57
C PHE A 21 -1.98 -3.13 -6.83
N THR A 22 -1.59 -2.87 -8.07
CA THR A 22 -0.23 -2.43 -8.40
C THR A 22 0.06 -1.06 -7.77
N ALA A 23 -0.89 -0.13 -7.78
CA ALA A 23 -0.69 1.18 -7.19
C ALA A 23 -0.51 1.13 -5.67
N ILE A 24 -1.30 0.30 -4.97
CA ILE A 24 -1.25 0.11 -3.51
C ILE A 24 -0.12 -0.86 -3.13
N GLY A 25 0.33 -1.75 -4.00
CA GLY A 25 1.39 -2.73 -3.72
C GLY A 25 2.79 -2.13 -3.53
N ASP A 26 2.99 -0.86 -3.91
CA ASP A 26 4.25 -0.15 -3.70
C ASP A 26 4.46 0.21 -2.22
N GLU A 27 5.58 -0.22 -1.66
CA GLU A 27 5.93 -0.04 -0.24
C GLU A 27 5.86 1.43 0.20
N THR A 28 6.35 2.36 -0.62
CA THR A 28 6.36 3.79 -0.28
C THR A 28 4.94 4.35 -0.22
N ARG A 29 4.07 3.95 -1.17
CA ARG A 29 2.67 4.33 -1.17
C ARG A 29 1.89 3.69 -0.02
N GLN A 30 2.16 2.45 0.35
CA GLN A 30 1.55 1.81 1.54
C GLN A 30 1.86 2.58 2.81
N TYR A 31 3.12 2.97 2.99
CA TYR A 31 3.51 3.82 4.12
C TYR A 31 2.79 5.18 4.08
N LEU A 32 2.72 5.81 2.91
CA LEU A 32 2.05 7.10 2.80
C LEU A 32 0.57 6.99 3.19
N ILE A 33 -0.12 5.94 2.73
CA ILE A 33 -1.50 5.64 3.07
C ILE A 33 -1.65 5.37 4.57
N SER A 34 -0.73 4.63 5.20
CA SER A 34 -0.80 4.35 6.63
C SER A 34 -0.63 5.61 7.48
N VAL A 35 0.29 6.51 7.10
CA VAL A 35 0.43 7.84 7.73
C VAL A 35 -0.85 8.66 7.57
N MET A 36 -1.48 8.64 6.39
CA MET A 36 -2.73 9.36 6.15
C MET A 36 -3.92 8.81 6.96
N ILE A 37 -3.95 7.50 7.22
CA ILE A 37 -5.02 6.85 8.00
C ILE A 37 -4.85 7.08 9.51
N MET A 38 -3.61 7.04 10.00
CA MET A 38 -3.34 7.10 11.45
C MET A 38 -3.34 8.52 12.03
N GLU A 39 -3.16 9.53 11.19
CA GLU A 39 -3.04 10.92 11.64
C GLU A 39 -4.37 11.67 11.55
N LYS A 40 -4.55 12.68 12.41
CA LYS A 40 -5.73 13.55 12.36
C LYS A 40 -5.75 14.31 11.03
N CYS A 41 -6.93 14.55 10.46
CA CYS A 41 -7.18 15.20 9.17
C CYS A 41 -6.68 16.66 9.03
N ASP A 42 -5.74 17.10 9.86
CA ASP A 42 -5.15 18.44 9.86
C ASP A 42 -4.12 18.64 8.72
N GLY A 43 -3.94 17.61 7.89
CA GLY A 43 -3.03 17.62 6.76
C GLY A 43 -1.56 17.53 7.20
N PHE A 44 -0.70 17.02 6.30
CA PHE A 44 0.73 16.92 6.56
C PHE A 44 1.52 17.62 5.48
N ARG A 45 2.59 18.31 5.88
CA ARG A 45 3.57 18.82 4.92
C ARG A 45 4.37 17.64 4.38
N VAL A 46 4.48 17.58 3.05
CA VAL A 46 5.21 16.51 2.34
C VAL A 46 6.66 16.39 2.82
N ILE A 47 7.30 17.50 3.18
CA ILE A 47 8.67 17.50 3.72
C ILE A 47 8.81 16.76 5.06
N ASP A 48 7.76 16.78 5.90
CA ASP A 48 7.80 16.14 7.21
C ASP A 48 7.50 14.63 7.08
N ILE A 49 6.70 14.23 6.09
CA ILE A 49 6.53 12.82 5.70
C ILE A 49 7.86 12.25 5.17
N ALA A 50 8.52 13.00 4.27
CA ALA A 50 9.78 12.55 3.67
C ALA A 50 10.89 12.33 4.72
N LYS A 51 10.94 13.17 5.76
CA LYS A 51 11.85 12.95 6.90
C LYS A 51 11.55 11.64 7.62
N ARG A 52 10.28 11.35 7.92
CA ARG A 52 9.86 10.10 8.60
C ARG A 52 10.15 8.85 7.76
N GLN A 53 9.96 8.93 6.44
CA GLN A 53 10.29 7.87 5.50
C GLN A 53 11.77 7.49 5.56
N HIS A 54 12.68 8.46 5.59
CA HIS A 54 14.11 8.17 5.73
C HIS A 54 14.43 7.35 7.00
N TYR A 55 13.78 7.66 8.13
CA TYR A 55 13.96 6.88 9.36
C TYR A 55 13.29 5.50 9.28
N HIS A 56 12.10 5.39 8.66
CA HIS A 56 11.38 4.13 8.54
C HIS A 56 12.02 3.15 7.55
N VAL A 57 12.50 3.61 6.40
CA VAL A 57 13.19 2.76 5.43
C VAL A 57 14.49 2.23 6.05
N LEU A 58 15.23 3.06 6.80
CA LEU A 58 16.39 2.61 7.58
C LEU A 58 16.01 1.60 8.67
N GLN A 59 14.89 1.80 9.36
CA GLN A 59 14.43 0.90 10.42
C GLN A 59 13.90 -0.44 9.88
N PHE A 60 13.16 -0.45 8.76
CA PHE A 60 12.71 -1.67 8.08
C PHE A 60 13.89 -2.45 7.48
N HIS A 61 14.88 -1.77 6.90
CA HIS A 61 16.08 -2.45 6.39
C HIS A 61 16.90 -3.11 7.52
N ILE A 62 16.88 -2.56 8.72
CA ILE A 62 17.50 -3.15 9.92
C ILE A 62 16.69 -4.35 10.43
N ILE A 63 15.36 -4.27 10.42
CA ILE A 63 14.49 -5.36 10.90
C ILE A 63 14.47 -6.56 9.92
N CYS A 64 14.52 -6.34 8.60
CA CYS A 64 14.55 -7.41 7.60
C CYS A 64 15.96 -8.00 7.32
N ARG A 65 17.00 -7.54 8.03
CA ARG A 65 18.36 -8.08 7.97
C ARG A 65 18.73 -8.94 9.18
N TYR A 66 17.79 -9.17 10.11
CA TYR A 66 17.92 -10.07 11.26
C TYR A 66 16.90 -11.21 11.18
#